data_AF-A0A958G9Z9-F1
#
_entry.id   AF-A0A958G9Z9-F1
#
_cell.length_a   1.000
_cell.length_b   1.000
_cell.length_c   1.000
_cell.angle_alpha   90.00
_cell.angle_beta   90.00
_cell.angle_gamma   90.00
#
_symmetry.space_group_name_H-M   'P 1'
#
loop_
_entity.id
_entity.type
_entity.pdbx_description
1 polymer ?
#
loop_
_entity_poly.entity_id
_entity_poly.type
_entity_poly.pdbx_seq_one_letter_code
_entity_poly.pdbx_strand_id
1 'polypeptide(L)'
;MLLFCCLFISGAIAENALPRSMRQAVEEGIERTIMNDFNGAAAIFREMIAAEPDNPCGYFYLGATLQAEMLDLENYARLDTFNQLMEQTIDLAKARRENNPQDVWALFFEGSAYLYRSFMDSKRKKMWGAYRNAVKGAGRLEEAIRRDSTFYDAYLGVGSYKYWKSSKAGALTWLPFLADDRELGIEMV
;
A
#
# COMPACT_ATOMS: atom_id res chain seq x y z
N MET A 1 35.41 10.90 33.81
CA MET A 1 34.82 9.74 34.52
C MET A 1 33.31 9.87 34.37
N LEU A 2 32.77 9.68 33.17
CA LEU A 2 32.16 8.43 32.68
C LEU A 2 31.18 7.83 33.69
N LEU A 3 29.88 7.93 33.41
CA LEU A 3 28.90 6.83 33.39
C LEU A 3 27.55 7.42 32.89
N PHE A 4 27.19 7.22 31.62
CA PHE A 4 26.30 6.15 31.14
C PHE A 4 24.90 6.16 31.80
N CYS A 5 23.97 6.87 31.16
CA CYS A 5 22.54 6.58 31.27
C CYS A 5 21.98 6.47 29.85
N CYS A 6 22.44 5.46 29.13
CA CYS A 6 21.71 4.92 27.98
C CYS A 6 20.49 4.17 28.53
N LEU A 7 19.41 4.90 28.81
CA LEU A 7 18.11 4.29 29.05
C LEU A 7 17.60 3.75 27.72
N PHE A 8 17.65 2.43 27.64
CA PHE A 8 17.02 1.55 26.67
C PHE A 8 15.68 2.10 26.13
N ILE A 9 15.71 2.66 24.91
CA ILE A 9 14.54 2.70 24.02
C ILE A 9 14.69 1.53 23.06
N SER A 10 14.51 0.32 23.57
CA SER A 10 14.55 -0.90 22.77
C SER A 10 13.50 -1.83 23.36
N GLY A 11 12.30 -1.78 22.81
CA GLY A 11 11.21 -2.64 23.29
C GLY A 11 9.90 -2.54 22.52
N ALA A 12 9.57 -1.41 21.89
CA ALA A 12 8.26 -1.23 21.25
C ALA A 12 8.24 -1.30 19.71
N ILE A 13 9.41 -1.33 19.05
CA ILE A 13 9.49 -1.22 17.57
C ILE A 13 9.23 -2.57 16.88
N ALA A 14 9.37 -3.70 17.58
CA ALA A 14 9.38 -5.04 16.97
C ALA A 14 7.99 -5.68 16.79
N GLU A 15 6.92 -5.13 17.38
CA GLU A 15 5.60 -5.78 17.39
C GLU A 15 4.88 -5.68 16.03
N ASN A 16 5.19 -4.64 15.25
CA ASN A 16 4.56 -4.35 13.96
C ASN A 16 5.45 -4.71 12.76
N ALA A 17 6.42 -5.61 12.88
CA ALA A 17 7.23 -6.01 11.72
C ALA A 17 6.64 -7.25 11.04
N LEU A 18 6.59 -7.27 9.70
CA LEU A 18 6.37 -8.54 8.99
C LEU A 18 7.43 -9.57 9.44
N PRO A 19 7.06 -10.85 9.60
CA PRO A 19 8.00 -11.91 9.91
C PRO A 19 9.19 -11.90 8.94
N ARG A 20 10.39 -12.24 9.41
CA ARG A 20 11.62 -12.15 8.60
C ARG A 20 11.53 -12.90 7.27
N SER A 21 10.99 -14.11 7.27
CA SER A 21 10.78 -14.91 6.05
C SER A 21 9.84 -14.20 5.07
N MET A 22 8.75 -13.62 5.56
CA MET A 22 7.80 -12.87 4.74
C MET A 22 8.45 -11.62 4.15
N ARG A 23 9.21 -10.87 4.96
CA ARG A 23 9.95 -9.69 4.50
C ARG A 23 10.92 -10.03 3.38
N GLN A 24 11.71 -11.10 3.53
CA GLN A 24 12.65 -11.53 2.49
C GLN A 24 11.94 -11.92 1.19
N ALA A 25 10.83 -12.67 1.28
CA ALA A 25 10.03 -13.03 0.11
C ALA A 25 9.43 -11.78 -0.57
N VAL A 26 8.98 -10.79 0.21
CA VAL A 26 8.47 -9.52 -0.31
C VAL A 26 9.57 -8.74 -1.02
N GLU A 27 10.75 -8.60 -0.41
CA GLU A 27 11.90 -7.91 -1.01
C GLU A 27 12.32 -8.55 -2.33
N GLU A 28 12.47 -9.88 -2.36
CA GLU A 28 12.81 -10.62 -3.59
C GLU A 28 11.72 -10.48 -4.67
N GLY A 29 10.45 -10.61 -4.28
CA GLY A 29 9.33 -10.48 -5.22
C GLY A 29 9.19 -9.07 -5.79
N ILE A 30 9.46 -8.03 -5.00
CA ILE A 30 9.52 -6.64 -5.47
C ILE A 30 10.69 -6.46 -6.44
N GLU A 31 11.89 -6.94 -6.09
CA GLU A 31 13.07 -6.85 -6.95
C GLU A 31 12.82 -7.51 -8.32
N ARG A 32 12.27 -8.73 -8.32
CA ARG A 32 11.89 -9.42 -9.56
C ARG A 32 10.84 -8.67 -10.36
N THR A 33 9.85 -8.06 -9.70
CA THR A 33 8.84 -7.22 -10.36
C THR A 33 9.51 -6.02 -11.04
N ILE A 34 10.45 -5.34 -10.37
CA ILE A 34 11.20 -4.20 -10.91
C ILE A 34 12.09 -4.62 -12.09
N MET A 35 12.65 -5.83 -12.05
CA MET A 35 13.46 -6.41 -13.12
C MET A 35 12.60 -7.04 -14.25
N ASN A 36 11.29 -6.81 -14.25
CA ASN A 36 10.31 -7.36 -15.19
C ASN A 36 10.24 -8.91 -15.23
N ASP A 37 10.80 -9.61 -14.22
CA ASP A 37 10.56 -11.04 -14.00
C ASP A 37 9.20 -11.24 -13.29
N PHE A 38 8.13 -10.91 -14.00
CA PHE A 38 6.76 -10.98 -13.47
C PHE A 38 6.35 -12.41 -13.10
N ASN A 39 6.85 -13.41 -13.85
CA ASN A 39 6.57 -14.82 -13.56
C ASN A 39 7.26 -15.29 -12.28
N GLY A 40 8.54 -14.94 -12.09
CA GLY A 40 9.28 -15.25 -10.87
C GLY A 40 8.69 -14.55 -9.65
N ALA A 41 8.37 -13.26 -9.76
CA ALA A 41 7.69 -12.51 -8.69
C ALA A 41 6.33 -13.15 -8.34
N ALA A 42 5.52 -13.48 -9.36
CA ALA A 42 4.22 -14.11 -9.14
C ALA A 42 4.32 -15.53 -8.56
N ALA A 43 5.41 -16.26 -8.78
CA ALA A 43 5.64 -17.55 -8.13
C ALA A 43 5.85 -17.38 -6.62
N ILE A 44 6.73 -16.45 -6.22
CA ILE A 44 6.99 -16.12 -4.81
C ILE A 44 5.70 -15.74 -4.08
N PHE A 45 4.92 -14.82 -4.64
CA PHE A 45 3.70 -14.36 -3.98
C PHE A 45 2.60 -15.44 -3.92
N ARG A 46 2.57 -16.38 -4.86
CA ARG A 46 1.69 -17.56 -4.78
C ARG A 46 2.13 -18.53 -3.67
N GLU A 47 3.43 -18.72 -3.48
CA GLU A 47 3.95 -19.52 -2.37
C GLU A 47 3.61 -18.87 -1.01
N MET A 48 3.71 -17.55 -0.91
CA MET A 48 3.27 -16.82 0.30
C MET A 48 1.77 -17.03 0.57
N ILE A 49 0.93 -16.96 -0.46
CA ILE A 49 -0.52 -17.25 -0.33
C ILE A 49 -0.76 -18.69 0.11
N ALA A 50 -0.02 -19.66 -0.43
CA ALA A 50 -0.18 -21.06 -0.06
C ALA A 50 0.25 -21.33 1.40
N ALA A 51 1.27 -20.63 1.89
CA ALA A 51 1.76 -20.76 3.26
C ALA A 51 0.85 -20.06 4.29
N GLU A 52 0.33 -18.86 3.97
CA GLU A 52 -0.52 -18.08 4.85
C GLU A 52 -1.76 -17.53 4.09
N PRO A 53 -2.77 -18.38 3.81
CA PRO A 53 -3.92 -17.99 3.00
C PRO A 53 -4.80 -16.91 3.63
N ASP A 54 -4.75 -16.73 4.95
CA ASP A 54 -5.50 -15.70 5.66
C ASP A 54 -4.71 -14.37 5.79
N ASN A 55 -3.49 -14.31 5.25
CA ASN A 55 -2.65 -13.12 5.29
C ASN A 55 -2.78 -12.29 4.00
N PRO A 56 -3.19 -11.01 4.07
CA PRO A 56 -3.40 -10.18 2.88
C PRO A 56 -2.12 -9.89 2.07
N CYS A 57 -0.94 -10.08 2.66
CA CYS A 57 0.34 -9.69 2.08
C CYS A 57 0.61 -10.34 0.71
N GLY A 58 0.49 -11.68 0.62
CA GLY A 58 0.75 -12.39 -0.65
C GLY A 58 -0.23 -12.00 -1.76
N TYR A 59 -1.51 -11.83 -1.44
CA TYR A 59 -2.53 -11.37 -2.38
C TYR A 59 -2.25 -9.95 -2.89
N PHE A 60 -1.88 -9.05 -1.98
CA PHE A 60 -1.57 -7.67 -2.31
C PHE A 60 -0.42 -7.59 -3.32
N TYR A 61 0.71 -8.20 -2.99
CA TYR A 61 1.90 -8.12 -3.83
C TYR A 61 1.76 -8.90 -5.14
N LEU A 62 1.06 -10.03 -5.15
CA LEU A 62 0.71 -10.68 -6.42
C LEU A 62 -0.08 -9.72 -7.32
N GLY A 63 -1.09 -9.04 -6.77
CA GLY A 63 -1.85 -8.04 -7.51
C GLY A 63 -1.01 -6.84 -7.95
N ALA A 64 -0.07 -6.38 -7.13
CA ALA A 64 0.87 -5.32 -7.49
C ALA A 64 1.78 -5.73 -8.67
N THR A 65 2.31 -6.95 -8.67
CA THR A 65 3.05 -7.51 -9.81
C THR A 65 2.19 -7.55 -11.07
N LEU A 66 0.90 -7.92 -10.95
CA LEU A 66 0.01 -7.93 -12.12
C LEU A 66 -0.24 -6.53 -12.65
N GLN A 67 -0.38 -5.55 -11.76
CA GLN A 67 -0.51 -4.17 -12.18
C GLN A 67 0.74 -3.70 -12.92
N ALA A 68 1.93 -3.96 -12.38
CA ALA A 68 3.19 -3.62 -13.04
C ALA A 68 3.29 -4.27 -14.43
N GLU A 69 3.02 -5.58 -14.54
CA GLU A 69 2.99 -6.33 -15.81
C GLU A 69 2.02 -5.70 -16.83
N MET A 70 0.77 -5.42 -16.40
CA MET A 70 -0.23 -4.82 -17.30
C MET A 70 0.15 -3.42 -17.77
N LEU A 71 0.84 -2.64 -16.94
CA LEU A 71 1.27 -1.29 -17.27
C LEU A 71 2.50 -1.27 -18.18
N ASP A 72 3.47 -2.16 -17.94
CA ASP A 72 4.67 -2.32 -18.76
C ASP A 72 4.32 -2.82 -20.17
N LEU A 73 3.46 -3.84 -20.27
CA LEU A 73 3.05 -4.45 -21.54
C LEU A 73 1.87 -3.74 -22.22
N GLU A 74 1.28 -2.74 -21.57
CA GLU A 74 -0.01 -2.11 -21.93
C GLU A 74 -1.15 -3.12 -22.21
N ASN A 75 -1.09 -4.30 -21.60
CA ASN A 75 -2.04 -5.40 -21.80
C ASN A 75 -2.87 -5.65 -20.55
N TYR A 76 -4.16 -5.36 -20.61
CA TYR A 76 -5.08 -5.44 -19.47
C TYR A 76 -5.88 -6.75 -19.39
N ALA A 77 -5.45 -7.82 -20.07
CA ALA A 77 -6.14 -9.12 -20.06
C ALA A 77 -6.28 -9.72 -18.65
N ARG A 78 -5.38 -9.36 -17.74
CA ARG A 78 -5.35 -9.86 -16.35
C ARG A 78 -6.09 -8.98 -15.35
N LEU A 79 -6.85 -8.00 -15.82
CA LEU A 79 -7.49 -7.00 -14.97
C LEU A 79 -8.51 -7.60 -14.00
N ASP A 80 -9.26 -8.62 -14.42
CA ASP A 80 -10.25 -9.26 -13.55
C ASP A 80 -9.55 -10.05 -12.43
N THR A 81 -8.46 -10.76 -12.73
CA THR A 81 -7.61 -11.40 -11.72
C THR A 81 -7.03 -10.37 -10.75
N PHE A 82 -6.52 -9.24 -11.25
CA PHE A 82 -6.06 -8.14 -10.41
C PHE A 82 -7.17 -7.65 -9.46
N ASN A 83 -8.39 -7.41 -9.98
CA ASN A 83 -9.50 -6.95 -9.15
C ASN A 83 -9.87 -7.94 -8.06
N GLN A 84 -9.86 -9.24 -8.37
CA GLN A 84 -10.11 -10.31 -7.39
C GLN A 84 -9.04 -10.33 -6.29
N LEU A 85 -7.76 -10.19 -6.65
CA LEU A 85 -6.66 -10.14 -5.68
C LEU A 85 -6.77 -8.91 -4.76
N MET A 86 -7.12 -7.75 -5.32
CA MET A 86 -7.32 -6.54 -4.53
C MET A 86 -8.53 -6.65 -3.60
N GLU A 87 -9.63 -7.26 -4.04
CA GLU A 87 -10.80 -7.49 -3.19
C GLU A 87 -10.47 -8.48 -2.06
N GLN A 88 -9.79 -9.59 -2.36
CA GLN A 88 -9.32 -10.54 -1.33
C GLN A 88 -8.38 -9.87 -0.31
N THR A 89 -7.45 -9.03 -0.78
CA THR A 89 -6.57 -8.25 0.09
C THR A 89 -7.39 -7.38 1.05
N ILE A 90 -8.40 -6.67 0.53
CA ILE A 90 -9.27 -5.79 1.32
C ILE A 90 -10.06 -6.58 2.37
N ASP A 91 -10.63 -7.71 1.99
CA ASP A 91 -11.48 -8.51 2.89
C ASP A 91 -10.66 -9.15 4.01
N LEU A 92 -9.50 -9.74 3.68
CA LEU A 92 -8.57 -10.27 4.68
C LEU A 92 -8.03 -9.18 5.61
N ALA A 93 -7.66 -8.01 5.06
CA ALA A 93 -7.20 -6.88 5.86
C ALA A 93 -8.29 -6.35 6.81
N LYS A 94 -9.54 -6.26 6.37
CA LYS A 94 -10.66 -5.89 7.25
C LYS A 94 -10.86 -6.91 8.37
N ALA A 95 -10.86 -8.19 8.05
CA ALA A 95 -11.01 -9.25 9.05
C ALA A 95 -9.88 -9.19 10.11
N ARG A 96 -8.63 -8.96 9.68
CA ARG A 96 -7.51 -8.73 10.61
C ARG A 96 -7.71 -7.48 11.46
N ARG A 97 -8.19 -6.38 10.89
CA ARG A 97 -8.45 -5.13 11.63
C ARG A 97 -9.61 -5.24 12.62
N GLU A 98 -10.61 -6.07 12.32
CA GLU A 98 -11.71 -6.39 13.24
C GLU A 98 -11.21 -7.18 14.45
N ASN A 99 -10.29 -8.13 14.23
CA ASN A 99 -9.70 -8.94 15.31
C ASN A 99 -8.63 -8.19 16.10
N ASN A 100 -7.81 -7.36 15.43
CA ASN A 100 -6.80 -6.52 16.04
C ASN A 100 -6.95 -5.08 15.52
N PRO A 101 -7.72 -4.23 16.24
CA PRO A 101 -7.87 -2.84 15.91
C PRO A 101 -6.59 -2.01 15.99
N GLN A 102 -5.42 -2.55 16.31
CA GLN A 102 -4.13 -1.83 16.27
C GLN A 102 -3.19 -2.33 15.15
N ASP A 103 -3.62 -3.31 14.34
CA ASP A 103 -2.82 -3.85 13.23
C ASP A 103 -2.60 -2.79 12.12
N VAL A 104 -1.43 -2.15 12.12
CA VAL A 104 -1.05 -1.15 11.11
C VAL A 104 -0.79 -1.76 9.73
N TRP A 105 -0.41 -3.04 9.66
CA TRP A 105 -0.30 -3.76 8.39
C TRP A 105 -1.67 -4.03 7.76
N ALA A 106 -2.68 -4.34 8.56
CA ALA A 106 -4.04 -4.47 8.07
C ALA A 106 -4.53 -3.14 7.46
N LEU A 107 -4.28 -2.01 8.10
CA LEU A 107 -4.56 -0.69 7.54
C LEU A 107 -3.76 -0.42 6.26
N PHE A 108 -2.48 -0.79 6.25
CA PHE A 108 -1.60 -0.66 5.09
C PHE A 108 -2.14 -1.42 3.88
N PHE A 109 -2.41 -2.72 4.02
CA PHE A 109 -2.88 -3.53 2.91
C PHE A 109 -4.29 -3.13 2.45
N GLU A 110 -5.21 -2.80 3.38
CA GLU A 110 -6.54 -2.26 3.01
C GLU A 110 -6.38 -0.97 2.21
N GLY A 111 -5.57 -0.03 2.71
CA GLY A 111 -5.35 1.27 2.09
C GLY A 111 -4.69 1.18 0.72
N SER A 112 -3.58 0.43 0.63
CA SER A 112 -2.82 0.24 -0.60
C SER A 112 -3.65 -0.49 -1.67
N ALA A 113 -4.44 -1.50 -1.32
CA ALA A 113 -5.32 -2.17 -2.30
C ALA A 113 -6.36 -1.20 -2.89
N TYR A 114 -6.93 -0.29 -2.08
CA TYR A 114 -7.79 0.78 -2.60
C TYR A 114 -7.03 1.75 -3.51
N LEU A 115 -5.81 2.16 -3.18
CA LEU A 115 -5.01 3.04 -4.04
C LEU A 115 -4.63 2.37 -5.37
N TYR A 116 -4.28 1.09 -5.37
CA TYR A 116 -3.99 0.32 -6.58
C TYR A 116 -5.24 0.22 -7.48
N ARG A 117 -6.42 -0.03 -6.91
CA ARG A 117 -7.69 0.02 -7.66
C ARG A 117 -7.98 1.41 -8.21
N SER A 118 -7.74 2.46 -7.43
CA SER A 118 -7.91 3.86 -7.86
C SER A 118 -7.05 4.20 -9.08
N PHE A 119 -5.79 3.73 -9.09
CA PHE A 119 -4.89 3.92 -10.22
C PHE A 119 -5.45 3.25 -11.49
N MET A 120 -5.88 1.99 -11.39
CA MET A 120 -6.47 1.27 -12.53
C MET A 120 -7.79 1.89 -13.01
N ASP A 121 -8.66 2.31 -12.09
CA ASP A 121 -9.88 3.05 -12.43
C ASP A 121 -9.55 4.37 -13.16
N SER A 122 -8.51 5.08 -12.73
CA SER A 122 -8.03 6.30 -13.40
C SER A 122 -7.55 6.02 -14.82
N LYS A 123 -6.73 4.98 -15.02
CA LYS A 123 -6.26 4.55 -16.35
C LYS A 123 -7.41 4.22 -17.29
N ARG A 124 -8.51 3.68 -16.74
CA ARG A 124 -9.73 3.33 -17.47
C ARG A 124 -10.77 4.44 -17.55
N LYS A 125 -10.41 5.68 -17.19
CA LYS A 125 -11.30 6.86 -17.20
C LYS A 125 -12.53 6.73 -16.29
N LYS A 126 -12.51 5.83 -15.30
CA LYS A 126 -13.57 5.65 -14.29
C LYS A 126 -13.36 6.61 -13.13
N MET A 127 -13.56 7.90 -13.39
CA MET A 127 -13.18 8.98 -12.47
C MET A 127 -13.83 8.88 -11.08
N TRP A 128 -15.10 8.48 -10.99
CA TRP A 128 -15.77 8.36 -9.70
C TRP A 128 -15.28 7.14 -8.90
N GLY A 129 -15.10 6.00 -9.56
CA GLY A 129 -14.49 4.82 -8.92
C GLY A 129 -13.09 5.14 -8.38
N ALA A 130 -12.28 5.81 -9.20
CA ALA A 130 -10.95 6.26 -8.85
C ALA A 130 -10.95 7.17 -7.61
N TYR A 131 -11.73 8.25 -7.63
CA TYR A 131 -11.75 9.21 -6.51
C TYR A 131 -12.23 8.55 -5.20
N ARG A 132 -13.30 7.74 -5.23
CA ARG A 132 -13.80 7.03 -4.04
C ARG A 132 -12.74 6.09 -3.46
N ASN A 133 -12.07 5.32 -4.31
CA ASN A 133 -11.01 4.41 -3.91
C ASN A 133 -9.79 5.19 -3.39
N ALA A 134 -9.42 6.31 -4.01
CA ALA A 134 -8.31 7.16 -3.57
C ALA A 134 -8.52 7.70 -2.15
N VAL A 135 -9.69 8.30 -1.90
CA VAL A 135 -10.05 8.86 -0.58
C VAL A 135 -10.04 7.76 0.48
N LYS A 136 -10.67 6.61 0.19
CA LYS A 136 -10.74 5.51 1.15
C LYS A 136 -9.36 4.94 1.44
N GLY A 137 -8.55 4.73 0.41
CA GLY A 137 -7.20 4.19 0.53
C GLY A 137 -6.29 5.11 1.35
N ALA A 138 -6.22 6.38 0.99
CA ALA A 138 -5.43 7.38 1.71
C ALA A 138 -5.87 7.50 3.17
N GLY A 139 -7.18 7.53 3.46
CA GLY A 139 -7.67 7.61 4.83
C GLY A 139 -7.24 6.42 5.71
N ARG A 140 -7.11 5.21 5.15
CA ARG A 140 -6.58 4.03 5.85
C ARG A 140 -5.07 4.16 6.12
N LEU A 141 -4.30 4.60 5.12
CA LEU A 141 -2.85 4.79 5.30
C LEU A 141 -2.53 5.92 6.28
N GLU A 142 -3.28 7.03 6.23
CA GLU A 142 -3.19 8.09 7.24
C GLU A 142 -3.55 7.59 8.64
N GLU A 143 -4.49 6.65 8.76
CA GLU A 143 -4.79 6.00 10.03
C GLU A 143 -3.63 5.13 10.52
N ALA A 144 -2.93 4.42 9.63
CA ALA A 144 -1.75 3.64 9.98
C ALA A 144 -0.65 4.56 10.54
N ILE A 145 -0.36 5.67 9.85
CA ILE A 145 0.63 6.67 10.28
C ILE A 145 0.25 7.30 11.63
N ARG A 146 -1.04 7.59 11.86
CA ARG A 146 -1.50 8.14 13.15
C ARG A 146 -1.30 7.18 14.31
N ARG A 147 -1.38 5.86 14.07
CA ARG A 147 -1.19 4.84 15.10
C ARG A 147 0.28 4.55 15.35
N ASP A 148 1.06 4.51 14.29
CA ASP A 148 2.49 4.31 14.32
C ASP A 148 3.17 5.25 13.33
N SER A 149 3.67 6.38 13.83
CA SER A 149 4.35 7.39 12.99
C SER A 149 5.69 6.91 12.45
N THR A 150 6.20 5.77 12.91
CA THR A 150 7.42 5.13 12.41
C THR A 150 7.13 4.09 11.33
N PHE A 151 5.85 3.87 11.01
CA PHE A 151 5.41 2.96 9.95
C PHE A 151 5.55 3.61 8.57
N TYR A 152 6.80 3.68 8.09
CA TYR A 152 7.16 4.39 6.86
C TYR A 152 6.53 3.81 5.58
N ASP A 153 6.15 2.52 5.57
CA ASP A 153 5.52 1.88 4.43
C ASP A 153 4.25 2.61 3.96
N ALA A 154 3.50 3.24 4.86
CA ALA A 154 2.28 3.96 4.53
C ALA A 154 2.50 5.34 3.88
N TYR A 155 3.68 5.93 4.03
CA TYR A 155 3.92 7.33 3.66
C TYR A 155 3.88 7.55 2.14
N LEU A 156 4.45 6.65 1.35
CA LEU A 156 4.44 6.75 -0.11
C LEU A 156 3.01 6.84 -0.68
N GLY A 157 2.10 6.04 -0.14
CA GLY A 157 0.70 6.04 -0.58
C GLY A 157 -0.04 7.33 -0.22
N VAL A 158 0.18 7.86 0.98
CA VAL A 158 -0.42 9.15 1.41
C VAL A 158 0.17 10.33 0.65
N GLY A 159 1.49 10.38 0.50
CA GLY A 159 2.19 11.42 -0.25
C GLY A 159 1.73 11.47 -1.70
N SER A 160 1.66 10.30 -2.35
CA SER A 160 1.11 10.15 -3.71
C SER A 160 -0.32 10.68 -3.81
N TYR A 161 -1.20 10.33 -2.86
CA TYR A 161 -2.58 10.84 -2.86
C TYR A 161 -2.64 12.36 -2.73
N LYS A 162 -1.91 12.95 -1.77
CA LYS A 162 -1.87 14.40 -1.54
C LYS A 162 -1.39 15.16 -2.77
N TYR A 163 -0.32 14.67 -3.40
CA TYR A 163 0.22 15.23 -4.63
C TYR A 163 -0.81 15.16 -5.77
N TRP A 164 -1.34 13.96 -6.07
CA TRP A 164 -2.23 13.76 -7.21
C TRP A 164 -3.59 14.46 -7.04
N LYS A 165 -4.14 14.50 -5.82
CA LYS A 165 -5.37 15.25 -5.52
C LYS A 165 -5.19 16.72 -5.90
N SER A 166 -4.10 17.33 -5.45
CA SER A 166 -3.81 18.76 -5.63
C SER A 166 -3.38 19.09 -7.07
N SER A 167 -2.62 18.19 -7.70
CA SER A 167 -2.27 18.28 -9.13
C SER A 167 -3.50 18.26 -10.03
N LYS A 168 -4.45 17.33 -9.79
CA LYS A 168 -5.69 17.25 -10.59
C LYS A 168 -6.70 18.35 -10.28
N ALA A 169 -6.72 18.87 -9.04
CA ALA A 169 -7.50 20.05 -8.70
C ALA A 169 -7.03 21.28 -9.50
N GLY A 170 -5.75 21.35 -9.85
CA GLY A 170 -5.19 22.42 -10.66
C GLY A 170 -5.52 23.79 -10.08
N ALA A 171 -6.14 24.65 -10.88
CA ALA A 171 -6.55 25.99 -10.43
C ALA A 171 -7.53 25.95 -9.26
N LEU A 172 -8.38 24.91 -9.10
CA LEU A 172 -9.41 24.87 -8.06
C LEU A 172 -8.84 24.87 -6.62
N THR A 173 -7.53 24.69 -6.44
CA THR A 173 -6.86 24.82 -5.14
C THR A 173 -6.90 26.24 -4.57
N TRP A 174 -7.35 27.25 -5.34
CA TRP A 174 -7.63 28.59 -4.82
C TRP A 174 -8.84 28.61 -3.84
N LEU A 175 -9.68 27.58 -3.84
CA LEU A 175 -10.85 27.49 -2.98
C LEU A 175 -10.44 27.18 -1.52
N PRO A 176 -11.00 27.86 -0.52
CA PRO A 176 -10.56 27.78 0.88
C PRO A 176 -10.73 26.40 1.53
N PHE A 177 -11.50 25.50 0.92
CA PHE A 177 -11.70 24.12 1.38
C PHE A 177 -10.89 23.09 0.58
N LEU A 178 -10.10 23.53 -0.41
CA LEU A 178 -9.29 22.66 -1.26
C LEU A 178 -7.82 23.06 -1.18
N ALA A 179 -7.15 22.65 -0.11
CA ALA A 179 -5.73 22.93 0.09
C ALA A 179 -4.85 22.32 -1.02
N ASP A 180 -3.80 23.05 -1.38
CA ASP A 180 -2.75 22.59 -2.26
C ASP A 180 -1.68 21.81 -1.46
N ASP A 181 -1.83 20.49 -1.42
CA ASP A 181 -0.95 19.60 -0.64
C ASP A 181 0.19 19.01 -1.48
N ARG A 182 0.60 19.62 -2.60
CA ARG A 182 1.66 19.04 -3.47
C ARG A 182 3.00 18.95 -2.75
N GLU A 183 3.45 20.03 -2.12
CA GLU A 183 4.73 20.07 -1.39
C GLU A 183 4.72 19.08 -0.22
N LEU A 184 3.65 19.10 0.58
CA LEU A 184 3.46 18.12 1.66
C LEU A 184 3.50 16.69 1.13
N GLY A 185 2.90 16.42 -0.03
CA GLY A 185 2.95 15.10 -0.65
C GLY A 185 4.35 14.66 -1.05
N ILE A 186 5.20 15.60 -1.49
CA ILE A 186 6.60 15.36 -1.86
C ILE A 186 7.45 15.13 -0.60
N GLU A 187 7.25 15.91 0.47
CA GLU A 187 7.99 15.77 1.73
C GLU A 187 7.77 14.42 2.43
N MET A 188 6.68 13.71 2.09
CA MET A 188 6.36 12.40 2.64
C MET A 188 7.08 11.24 1.95
N VAL A 189 7.75 11.46 0.82
CA VAL A 189 8.37 10.40 -0.02
C VAL A 189 9.88 10.56 -0.05
#